data_AF-A0A2G1XE38-F1
#
_entry.id   AF-A0A2G1XE38-F1
#
_cell.length_a   1.000
_cell.length_b   1.000
_cell.length_c   1.000
_cell.angle_alpha   90.00
_cell.angle_beta   90.00
_cell.angle_gamma   90.00
#
_symmetry.space_group_name_H-M   'P 1'
#
loop_
_entity.id
_entity.type
_entity.pdbx_description
1 polymer ?
#
loop_
_entity_poly.entity_id
_entity_poly.type
_entity_poly.pdbx_seq_one_letter_code
_entity_poly.pdbx_strand_id
1 'polypeptide(L)'
;MTITLQDIEHPPQAATADWTVLAEPQVDSVCRAVARGFSRDYGLTLEYEDALQESVIIAAERAAYVRQLVAEGGAGLLHRWLSQRLRDRWLTEAKRRSGHVSYEAARTVAESGGR
;
A
#
# COMPACT_ATOMS: atom_id res chain seq x y z
N MET A 1 -1.95 14.60 28.28
CA MET A 1 -1.20 13.39 27.92
C MET A 1 0.28 13.71 28.07
N THR A 2 0.91 13.24 29.13
CA THR A 2 2.34 13.37 29.38
C THR A 2 3.03 12.16 28.76
N ILE A 3 3.71 12.36 27.64
CA ILE A 3 4.60 11.34 27.05
C ILE A 3 5.75 11.16 28.04
N THR A 4 5.98 9.93 28.50
CA THR A 4 7.05 9.61 29.44
C THR A 4 8.32 9.22 28.67
N LEU A 5 9.50 9.39 29.27
CA LEU A 5 10.77 9.06 28.63
C LEU A 5 10.86 7.56 28.21
N GLN A 6 10.14 6.69 28.93
CA GLN A 6 10.03 5.26 28.63
C GLN A 6 9.27 4.98 27.30
N ASP A 7 8.35 5.86 26.90
CA ASP A 7 7.63 5.75 25.62
C ASP A 7 8.56 6.03 24.42
N ILE A 8 9.71 6.67 24.65
CA ILE A 8 10.73 6.94 23.63
C ILE A 8 11.67 5.73 23.45
N GLU A 9 11.91 4.96 24.52
CA GLU A 9 12.84 3.82 24.52
C GLU A 9 12.28 2.57 23.82
N HIS A 10 10.95 2.44 23.70
CA HIS A 10 10.30 1.39 22.93
C HIS A 10 9.67 1.98 21.66
N PRO A 11 10.45 2.22 20.59
CA PRO A 11 9.84 2.48 19.29
C PRO A 11 8.89 1.32 18.97
N PRO A 12 7.67 1.59 18.49
CA PRO A 12 6.75 0.53 18.09
C PRO A 12 7.49 -0.39 17.14
N GLN A 13 7.56 -1.67 17.47
CA GLN A 13 8.33 -2.65 16.73
C GLN A 13 7.87 -2.60 15.27
N ALA A 14 8.72 -2.03 14.41
CA ALA A 14 8.43 -1.92 13.00
C ALA A 14 8.13 -3.34 12.49
N ALA A 15 7.00 -3.53 11.81
CA ALA A 15 6.73 -4.76 11.09
C ALA A 15 7.90 -4.96 10.12
N THR A 16 8.78 -5.87 10.45
CA THR A 16 9.99 -6.13 9.68
C THR A 16 9.56 -6.91 8.46
N ALA A 17 9.76 -6.32 7.28
CA ALA A 17 9.41 -6.98 6.02
C ALA A 17 10.20 -8.28 5.88
N ASP A 18 9.49 -9.41 5.72
CA ASP A 18 10.08 -10.70 5.42
C ASP A 18 10.04 -10.94 3.91
N TRP A 19 11.14 -10.61 3.24
CA TRP A 19 11.31 -10.75 1.80
C TRP A 19 11.41 -12.21 1.35
N THR A 20 11.63 -13.17 2.26
CA THR A 20 11.74 -14.59 1.90
C THR A 20 10.41 -15.16 1.42
N VAL A 21 9.28 -14.50 1.68
CA VAL A 21 7.96 -14.89 1.15
C VAL A 21 7.91 -14.87 -0.38
N LEU A 22 8.75 -14.07 -1.04
CA LEU A 22 8.84 -13.98 -2.49
C LEU A 22 9.56 -15.19 -3.11
N ALA A 23 10.28 -15.99 -2.30
CA ALA A 23 10.87 -17.23 -2.77
C ALA A 23 9.81 -18.29 -3.10
N GLU A 24 8.57 -18.13 -2.63
CA GLU A 24 7.44 -18.96 -3.05
C GLU A 24 6.97 -18.55 -4.45
N PRO A 25 7.10 -19.42 -5.48
CA PRO A 25 6.83 -19.02 -6.87
C PRO A 25 5.41 -18.50 -7.12
N GLN A 26 4.44 -19.02 -6.36
CA GLN A 26 3.05 -18.57 -6.44
C GLN A 26 2.87 -17.13 -5.93
N VAL A 27 3.66 -16.69 -4.95
CA VAL A 27 3.56 -15.34 -4.38
C VAL A 27 4.07 -14.31 -5.40
N ASP A 28 5.24 -14.54 -5.98
CA ASP A 28 5.77 -13.68 -7.06
C ASP A 28 4.82 -13.65 -8.27
N SER A 29 4.33 -14.81 -8.70
CA SER A 29 3.38 -14.90 -9.82
C SER A 29 2.09 -14.10 -9.56
N VAL A 30 1.55 -14.18 -8.34
CA VAL A 30 0.36 -13.40 -7.96
C VAL A 30 0.67 -11.90 -7.90
N CYS A 31 1.82 -11.48 -7.37
CA CYS A 31 2.21 -10.06 -7.37
C CYS A 31 2.24 -9.50 -8.80
N ARG A 32 2.83 -10.23 -9.76
CA ARG A 32 2.86 -9.83 -11.17
C ARG A 32 1.48 -9.85 -11.82
N ALA A 33 0.61 -10.79 -11.45
CA ALA A 33 -0.75 -10.85 -11.96
C ALA A 33 -1.58 -9.65 -11.48
N VAL A 34 -1.51 -9.32 -10.19
CA VAL A 34 -2.17 -8.15 -9.60
C VAL A 34 -1.65 -6.87 -10.24
N ALA A 35 -0.33 -6.71 -10.37
CA ALA A 35 0.27 -5.53 -11.00
C ALA A 35 -0.17 -5.35 -12.46
N ARG A 36 -0.27 -6.43 -13.25
CA ARG A 36 -0.82 -6.39 -14.61
C ARG A 36 -2.28 -5.94 -14.63
N GLY A 37 -3.10 -6.45 -13.72
CA GLY A 37 -4.50 -6.04 -13.59
C GLY A 37 -4.62 -4.54 -13.29
N PHE A 38 -3.83 -4.04 -12.34
CA PHE A 38 -3.83 -2.63 -11.98
C PHE A 38 -3.29 -1.72 -13.09
N SER A 39 -2.20 -2.09 -13.74
CA SER A 39 -1.68 -1.31 -14.87
C SER A 39 -2.67 -1.27 -16.04
N ARG A 40 -3.44 -2.33 -16.27
CA ARG A 40 -4.51 -2.31 -17.28
C ARG A 40 -5.66 -1.39 -16.87
N ASP A 41 -6.12 -1.50 -15.63
CA ASP A 41 -7.32 -0.79 -15.16
C ASP A 41 -7.03 0.68 -14.80
N TYR A 42 -5.78 1.02 -14.46
CA TYR A 42 -5.34 2.33 -13.96
C TYR A 42 -4.11 2.89 -14.68
N GLY A 43 -3.72 2.36 -15.85
CA GLY A 43 -2.42 2.63 -16.50
C GLY A 43 -2.09 4.08 -16.84
N LEU A 44 -3.05 4.99 -16.84
CA LEU A 44 -2.81 6.44 -16.96
C LEU A 44 -2.33 7.08 -15.64
N THR A 45 -2.40 6.34 -14.54
CA THR A 45 -2.20 6.85 -13.16
C THR A 45 -1.30 5.99 -12.30
N LEU A 46 -1.20 4.68 -12.59
CA LEU A 46 -0.36 3.74 -11.87
C LEU A 46 0.33 2.82 -12.87
N GLU A 47 1.65 2.90 -12.93
CA GLU A 47 2.47 2.09 -13.83
C GLU A 47 2.60 0.65 -13.33
N TYR A 48 2.92 -0.28 -14.23
CA TYR A 48 3.08 -1.69 -13.89
C TYR A 48 4.18 -1.90 -12.84
N GLU A 49 5.30 -1.21 -12.99
CA GLU A 49 6.46 -1.33 -12.11
C GLU A 49 6.14 -0.83 -10.70
N ASP A 50 5.45 0.31 -10.58
CA ASP A 50 4.95 0.83 -9.30
C ASP A 50 3.95 -0.14 -8.65
N ALA A 51 2.99 -0.64 -9.42
CA ALA A 51 2.01 -1.61 -8.93
C ALA A 51 2.67 -2.91 -8.46
N LEU A 52 3.70 -3.37 -9.16
CA LEU A 52 4.48 -4.56 -8.80
C LEU A 52 5.27 -4.33 -7.52
N GLN A 53 5.99 -3.21 -7.43
CA GLN A 53 6.76 -2.84 -6.26
C GLN A 53 5.87 -2.77 -5.01
N GLU A 54 4.75 -2.06 -5.09
CA GLU A 54 3.81 -1.96 -3.97
C GLU A 54 3.19 -3.32 -3.60
N SER A 55 2.86 -4.15 -4.60
CA SER A 55 2.38 -5.52 -4.34
C SER A 55 3.39 -6.35 -3.56
N VAL A 56 4.66 -6.27 -3.94
CA VAL A 56 5.77 -6.98 -3.30
C VAL A 56 6.02 -6.47 -1.88
N ILE A 57 5.99 -5.15 -1.67
CA ILE A 57 6.12 -4.53 -0.35
C ILE A 57 4.99 -5.00 0.58
N ILE A 58 3.74 -4.95 0.11
CA ILE A 58 2.57 -5.40 0.90
C ILE A 58 2.70 -6.89 1.29
N ALA A 59 3.20 -7.72 0.37
CA ALA A 59 3.40 -9.13 0.64
C ALA A 59 4.49 -9.35 1.71
N ALA A 60 5.63 -8.66 1.60
CA ALA A 60 6.74 -8.78 2.54
C ALA A 60 6.40 -8.23 3.94
N GLU A 61 5.68 -7.10 4.02
CA GLU A 61 5.19 -6.51 5.28
C GLU A 61 4.23 -7.44 6.04
N ARG A 62 3.62 -8.41 5.34
CA ARG A 62 2.61 -9.33 5.89
C ARG A 62 2.90 -10.79 5.57
N ALA A 63 4.18 -11.16 5.48
CA ALA A 63 4.61 -12.48 5.03
C ALA A 63 3.92 -13.64 5.75
N ALA A 64 3.79 -13.60 7.08
CA ALA A 64 3.12 -14.65 7.85
C ALA A 64 1.67 -14.87 7.40
N TYR A 65 0.94 -13.79 7.14
CA TYR A 65 -0.44 -13.86 6.67
C TYR A 65 -0.53 -14.31 5.21
N VAL A 66 0.41 -13.88 4.36
CA VAL A 66 0.50 -14.36 2.97
C VAL A 66 0.69 -15.88 2.94
N ARG A 67 1.59 -16.42 3.75
CA ARG A 67 1.82 -17.87 3.86
C ARG A 67 0.58 -18.61 4.33
N GLN A 68 -0.17 -18.03 5.28
CA GLN A 68 -1.45 -18.57 5.72
C GLN A 68 -2.48 -18.60 4.58
N LEU A 69 -2.69 -17.49 3.86
CA LEU A 69 -3.64 -17.41 2.75
C LEU A 69 -3.30 -18.43 1.65
N VAL A 70 -2.01 -18.56 1.36
CA VAL A 70 -1.48 -19.56 0.44
C VAL A 70 -1.83 -20.97 0.90
N ALA A 71 -1.61 -21.29 2.18
CA ALA A 71 -1.88 -22.61 2.72
C ALA A 71 -3.39 -22.95 2.74
N GLU A 72 -4.25 -21.96 2.98
CA GLU A 72 -5.70 -22.15 3.12
C GLU A 72 -6.43 -22.18 1.77
N GLY A 73 -6.07 -21.29 0.84
CA GLY A 73 -6.85 -21.05 -0.39
C GLY A 73 -6.00 -20.82 -1.63
N GLY A 74 -4.68 -20.98 -1.53
CA GLY A 74 -3.75 -20.87 -2.64
C GLY A 74 -3.74 -19.50 -3.33
N ALA A 75 -3.29 -19.50 -4.59
CA ALA A 75 -3.08 -18.29 -5.36
C ALA A 75 -4.34 -17.43 -5.56
N GLY A 76 -5.53 -18.05 -5.66
CA GLY A 76 -6.78 -17.31 -5.87
C GLY A 76 -7.17 -16.44 -4.68
N LEU A 77 -7.03 -16.99 -3.47
CA LEU A 77 -7.30 -16.25 -2.25
C LEU A 77 -6.27 -15.13 -2.04
N LEU A 78 -4.98 -15.42 -2.27
CA LEU A 78 -3.92 -14.42 -2.23
C LEU A 78 -4.16 -13.28 -3.23
N HIS A 79 -4.53 -13.61 -4.47
CA HIS A 79 -4.80 -12.62 -5.51
C HIS A 79 -5.92 -11.67 -5.11
N ARG A 80 -7.05 -12.21 -4.60
CA ARG A 80 -8.18 -11.40 -4.14
C ARG A 80 -7.76 -10.46 -3.01
N TRP A 81 -7.08 -10.99 -2.01
CA TRP A 81 -6.63 -10.20 -0.86
C TRP A 81 -5.63 -9.10 -1.26
N LEU A 82 -4.64 -9.43 -2.07
CA LEU A 82 -3.59 -8.50 -2.49
C LEU A 82 -4.17 -7.40 -3.38
N SER A 83 -5.08 -7.75 -4.30
CA SER A 83 -5.80 -6.78 -5.13
C SER A 83 -6.57 -5.77 -4.28
N GLN A 84 -7.27 -6.24 -3.24
CA GLN A 84 -7.98 -5.34 -2.34
C GLN A 84 -7.03 -4.42 -1.58
N ARG A 85 -5.90 -4.95 -1.08
CA ARG A 85 -4.93 -4.14 -0.34
C ARG A 85 -4.22 -3.10 -1.18
N LEU A 86 -3.83 -3.44 -2.41
CA LEU A 86 -3.25 -2.49 -3.32
C LEU A 86 -4.26 -1.38 -3.67
N ARG A 87 -5.53 -1.75 -3.90
CA ARG A 87 -6.61 -0.77 -4.12
C ARG A 87 -6.79 0.17 -2.93
N ASP A 88 -6.86 -0.36 -1.71
CA ASP A 88 -7.07 0.45 -0.51
C ASP A 88 -5.91 1.43 -0.30
N ARG A 89 -4.67 0.97 -0.46
CA ARG A 89 -3.45 1.79 -0.32
C ARG A 89 -3.42 2.88 -1.38
N TRP A 90 -3.67 2.52 -2.65
CA TRP A 90 -3.72 3.47 -3.75
C TRP A 90 -4.85 4.50 -3.61
N LEU A 91 -6.08 4.08 -3.30
CA LEU A 91 -7.20 5.01 -3.08
C LEU A 91 -6.93 5.95 -1.89
N THR A 92 -6.28 5.45 -0.84
CA THR A 92 -5.88 6.28 0.31
C THR A 92 -4.84 7.31 -0.11
N GLU A 93 -3.84 6.91 -0.88
CA GLU A 93 -2.79 7.80 -1.36
C GLU A 93 -3.31 8.81 -2.39
N ALA A 94 -4.17 8.39 -3.32
CA ALA A 94 -4.83 9.28 -4.28
C ALA A 94 -5.70 10.31 -3.57
N LYS A 95 -6.46 9.89 -2.54
CA LYS A 95 -7.21 10.82 -1.67
C LYS A 95 -6.27 11.79 -0.95
N ARG A 96 -5.18 11.28 -0.36
CA ARG A 96 -4.18 12.13 0.31
C ARG A 96 -3.62 13.16 -0.66
N ARG A 97 -3.15 12.74 -1.84
CA ARG A 97 -2.65 13.63 -2.91
C ARG A 97 -3.68 14.66 -3.36
N SER A 98 -4.94 14.28 -3.53
CA SER A 98 -6.01 15.22 -3.87
C SER A 98 -6.32 16.25 -2.77
N GLY A 99 -6.01 15.94 -1.51
CA GLY A 99 -6.16 16.85 -0.37
C GLY A 99 -5.01 17.85 -0.22
N HIS A 100 -3.90 17.68 -0.93
CA HIS A 100 -2.83 18.69 -0.99
C HIS A 100 -3.25 19.80 -1.95
N VAL A 101 -4.09 20.71 -1.45
CA VAL A 101 -4.34 22.00 -2.09
C VAL A 101 -2.99 22.74 -2.13
N SER A 102 -2.57 23.22 -3.30
CA SER A 102 -1.35 24.02 -3.40
C SER A 102 -1.46 25.22 -2.46
N TYR A 103 -0.35 25.63 -1.86
CA TYR A 103 -0.32 26.81 -0.98
C TYR A 103 -0.98 28.01 -1.64
N GLU A 104 -0.81 28.18 -2.96
CA GLU A 104 -1.45 29.24 -3.73
C GLU A 104 -2.97 29.08 -3.80
N ALA A 105 -3.50 27.89 -4.09
CA ALA A 105 -4.95 27.65 -4.10
C ALA A 105 -5.57 27.84 -2.71
N ALA A 106 -4.85 27.48 -1.63
CA ALA A 106 -5.29 27.75 -0.26
C ALA A 106 -5.29 29.26 0.04
N ARG A 107 -4.31 30.02 -0.47
CA ARG A 107 -4.22 31.47 -0.31
C ARG A 107 -5.32 32.20 -1.08
N THR A 108 -5.60 31.79 -2.32
CA THR A 108 -6.68 32.38 -3.14
C THR A 108 -8.05 32.16 -2.53
N VAL A 109 -8.31 30.98 -1.94
CA VAL A 109 -9.57 30.71 -1.19
C VAL A 109 -9.65 31.59 0.08
N ALA A 110 -8.55 31.75 0.81
CA ALA A 110 -8.53 32.61 2.00
C ALA A 110 -8.73 34.11 1.66
N GLU A 111 -8.15 34.58 0.55
CA GLU A 111 -8.30 35.96 0.06
C GLU A 111 -9.70 36.24 -0.54
N SER A 112 -10.35 35.22 -1.11
CA SER A 112 -11.68 35.35 -1.73
C SER A 112 -12.86 35.12 -0.77
N GLY A 113 -12.66 34.43 0.36
CA GLY A 113 -13.68 34.20 1.39
C GLY A 113 -13.80 35.29 2.47
N GLY A 114 -12.98 36.34 2.40
CA GLY A 114 -12.95 37.44 3.38
C GLY A 114 -13.78 38.66 2.96
N ARG A 115 -15.04 38.48 2.56
CA ARG A 115 -15.95 39.59 2.26
C ARG A 115 -17.33 39.38 2.85
#